data_AF-A0A5K1HUH2-F1
#
_entry.id   AF-A0A5K1HUH2-F1
#
_cell.length_a   1.000
_cell.length_b   1.000
_cell.length_c   1.000
_cell.angle_alpha   90.00
_cell.angle_beta   90.00
_cell.angle_gamma   90.00
#
_symmetry.space_group_name_H-M   'P 1'
#
loop_
_entity.id
_entity.type
_entity.pdbx_description
1 polymer ?
#
loop_
_entity_poly.entity_id
_entity_poly.type
_entity_poly.pdbx_seq_one_letter_code
_entity_poly.pdbx_strand_id
1 'polypeptide(L)'
;LDRTNPLTQIVHGRKSSYLGPGGLTGRTASFRIRDIHPSHYGRICPIDTSEGINVGLIGSLAIHAGLVIGVYRDPFYEYLRDQKKNRWFIYPE
;
A
#
# COMPACT_ATOMS: atom_id res chain seq x y z
N LEU A 1 -5.65 -18.80 -2.95
CA LEU A 1 -4.49 -18.87 -2.03
C LEU A 1 -3.38 -19.62 -2.73
N ASP A 2 -2.37 -18.89 -3.19
CA ASP A 2 -1.19 -19.48 -3.82
C ASP A 2 -0.30 -20.12 -2.75
N ARG A 3 0.18 -21.34 -3.00
CA ARG A 3 0.97 -22.16 -2.07
C ARG A 3 2.30 -22.61 -2.68
N THR A 4 2.73 -21.99 -3.77
CA THR A 4 3.93 -22.38 -4.49
C THR A 4 5.19 -22.23 -3.63
N ASN A 5 5.27 -21.18 -2.80
CA ASN A 5 6.36 -20.97 -1.86
C ASN A 5 5.89 -20.11 -0.66
N PRO A 6 6.60 -20.09 0.48
CA PRO A 6 6.15 -19.33 1.66
C PRO A 6 6.03 -17.82 1.40
N LEU A 7 6.87 -17.25 0.53
CA LEU A 7 6.80 -15.84 0.16
C LEU A 7 5.51 -15.51 -0.62
N THR A 8 5.13 -16.34 -1.59
CA THR A 8 3.92 -16.18 -2.41
C THR A 8 2.67 -16.24 -1.56
N GLN A 9 2.64 -17.11 -0.54
CA GLN A 9 1.53 -17.14 0.41
C GLN A 9 1.40 -15.82 1.16
N ILE A 10 2.51 -15.26 1.65
CA ILE A 10 2.52 -13.97 2.36
C ILE A 10 2.10 -12.82 1.43
N VAL A 11 2.68 -12.76 0.23
CA VAL A 11 2.37 -11.72 -0.77
C VAL A 11 0.91 -11.80 -1.21
N HIS A 12 0.39 -13.00 -1.49
CA HIS A 12 -1.00 -13.20 -1.86
C HIS A 12 -1.97 -12.77 -0.74
N GLY A 13 -1.62 -13.04 0.52
CA GLY A 13 -2.42 -12.60 1.67
C GLY A 13 -2.38 -11.08 1.90
N ARG A 14 -1.32 -10.39 1.46
CA ARG A 14 -1.15 -8.93 1.56
C ARG A 14 -1.57 -8.19 0.29
N LYS A 15 -2.22 -8.87 -0.65
CA LYS A 15 -2.65 -8.29 -1.93
C LYS A 15 -3.98 -7.54 -1.76
N SER A 16 -4.05 -6.31 -2.24
CA SER A 16 -5.27 -5.50 -2.29
C SER A 16 -5.78 -5.41 -3.74
N SER A 17 -7.10 -5.38 -3.90
CA SER A 17 -7.75 -5.29 -5.22
C SER A 17 -8.90 -4.31 -5.21
N TYR A 18 -8.97 -3.48 -6.25
CA TYR A 18 -10.12 -2.61 -6.53
C TYR A 18 -11.25 -3.34 -7.27
N LEU A 19 -11.02 -4.59 -7.67
CA LEU A 19 -11.96 -5.41 -8.40
C LEU A 19 -12.96 -6.08 -7.45
N GLY A 20 -14.23 -6.09 -7.82
CA GLY A 20 -15.28 -6.75 -7.05
C GLY A 20 -16.64 -6.05 -7.14
N PRO A 21 -17.66 -6.58 -6.44
CA PRO A 21 -18.96 -5.93 -6.37
C PRO A 21 -18.84 -4.56 -5.67
N GLY A 22 -19.34 -3.51 -6.33
CA GLY A 22 -19.19 -2.12 -5.86
C GLY A 22 -17.81 -1.50 -6.15
N GLY A 23 -16.90 -2.25 -6.76
CA GLY A 23 -15.58 -1.80 -7.19
C GLY A 23 -15.50 -1.53 -8.69
N LEU A 24 -14.29 -1.57 -9.22
CA LEU A 24 -14.00 -1.37 -10.64
C LEU A 24 -13.96 -2.70 -11.38
N THR A 25 -14.12 -2.63 -12.70
CA THR A 25 -13.78 -3.76 -13.57
C THR A 25 -12.52 -3.41 -14.35
N GLY A 26 -11.72 -4.43 -14.68
CA GLY A 26 -10.48 -4.24 -15.43
C GLY A 26 -10.68 -3.49 -16.76
N ARG A 27 -11.82 -3.68 -17.42
CA ARG A 27 -12.13 -3.04 -18.71
C ARG A 27 -12.66 -1.61 -18.58
N THR A 28 -13.33 -1.28 -17.48
CA THR A 28 -13.94 0.04 -17.28
C THR A 28 -13.05 1.01 -16.51
N ALA A 29 -12.00 0.52 -15.84
CA ALA A 29 -11.08 1.36 -15.10
C ALA A 29 -10.32 2.34 -16.00
N SER A 30 -10.41 3.63 -15.67
CA SER A 30 -9.74 4.71 -16.40
C SER A 30 -8.25 4.79 -16.06
N PHE A 31 -7.49 5.46 -16.93
CA PHE A 31 -6.05 5.66 -16.76
C PHE A 31 -5.68 6.28 -15.41
N ARG A 32 -6.45 7.28 -14.94
CA ARG A 32 -6.20 7.98 -13.67
C ARG A 32 -6.23 7.06 -12.44
N ILE A 33 -7.00 5.97 -12.49
CA ILE A 33 -7.12 5.04 -11.37
C ILE A 33 -5.95 4.04 -11.37
N ARG A 34 -5.38 3.77 -12.54
CA ARG A 34 -4.23 2.87 -12.68
C ARG A 34 -2.89 3.55 -12.39
N ASP A 35 -2.87 4.87 -12.39
CA ASP A 35 -1.67 5.66 -12.16
C ASP A 35 -1.24 5.63 -10.68
N ILE A 36 0.06 5.83 -10.44
CA ILE A 36 0.63 5.81 -9.10
C ILE A 36 0.44 7.20 -8.48
N HIS A 37 -0.45 7.30 -7.51
CA HIS A 37 -0.65 8.56 -6.78
C HIS A 37 0.40 8.71 -5.66
N PRO A 38 0.89 9.94 -5.38
CA PRO A 38 1.85 10.18 -4.29
C PRO A 38 1.40 9.67 -2.91
N SER A 39 0.09 9.58 -2.66
CA SER A 39 -0.46 9.04 -1.41
C SER A 39 -0.20 7.55 -1.21
N HIS A 40 0.22 6.82 -2.24
CA HIS A 40 0.61 5.41 -2.15
C HIS A 40 1.92 5.24 -1.39
N TYR A 41 2.74 6.28 -1.29
CA TYR A 41 4.02 6.23 -0.63
C TYR A 41 3.88 5.74 0.83
N GLY A 42 4.62 4.69 1.18
CA GLY A 42 4.57 4.07 2.50
C GLY A 42 3.32 3.24 2.81
N ARG A 43 2.32 3.18 1.90
CA ARG A 43 1.04 2.49 2.10
C ARG A 43 0.82 1.34 1.12
N ILE A 44 0.97 1.59 -0.18
CA ILE A 44 0.81 0.63 -1.27
C ILE A 44 2.14 0.51 -2.03
N CYS A 45 2.53 -0.69 -2.40
CA CYS A 45 3.73 -0.94 -3.18
C CYS A 45 3.51 -0.49 -4.64
N PRO A 46 4.28 0.48 -5.17
CA PRO A 46 4.09 0.98 -6.53
C PRO A 46 4.59 0.02 -7.61
N ILE A 47 5.49 -0.90 -7.27
CA ILE A 47 6.16 -1.82 -8.22
C ILE A 47 5.48 -3.19 -8.31
N ASP A 48 4.78 -3.62 -7.25
CA ASP A 48 4.11 -4.91 -7.21
C ASP A 48 2.65 -4.74 -7.62
N THR A 49 2.42 -4.80 -8.93
CA THR A 49 1.11 -4.79 -9.55
C THR A 49 0.98 -5.93 -10.56
N SER A 50 -0.25 -6.35 -10.86
CA SER A 50 -0.48 -7.31 -11.93
C SER A 50 -0.23 -6.69 -13.30
N GLU A 51 0.14 -7.51 -14.27
CA GLU A 51 0.33 -7.05 -15.65
C GLU A 51 -0.98 -7.08 -16.46
N GLY A 52 -0.96 -6.44 -17.63
CA GLY A 52 -2.06 -6.48 -18.59
C GLY A 52 -3.29 -5.67 -18.18
N ILE A 53 -4.48 -6.24 -18.33
CA ILE A 53 -5.77 -5.54 -18.11
C ILE A 53 -5.95 -5.07 -16.67
N ASN A 54 -5.33 -5.76 -15.71
CA ASN A 54 -5.48 -5.49 -14.28
C ASN A 54 -4.38 -4.58 -13.69
N VAL A 55 -3.51 -4.04 -14.55
CA VAL A 55 -2.42 -3.13 -14.12
C VAL A 55 -2.96 -1.95 -13.33
N GLY A 56 -2.35 -1.69 -12.18
CA GLY A 56 -2.75 -0.63 -11.24
C GLY A 56 -4.05 -0.91 -10.46
N LEU A 57 -4.76 -2.01 -10.73
CA LEU A 57 -6.01 -2.37 -10.03
C LEU A 57 -5.82 -3.46 -8.96
N ILE A 58 -4.68 -4.14 -9.02
CA ILE A 58 -4.28 -5.12 -8.02
C ILE A 58 -2.85 -4.80 -7.65
N GLY A 59 -2.57 -4.72 -6.36
CA GLY A 59 -1.21 -4.49 -5.87
C GLY A 59 -1.03 -5.02 -4.45
N SER A 60 0.16 -4.84 -3.90
CA SER A 60 0.49 -5.31 -2.55
C SER A 60 0.64 -4.15 -1.57
N LEU A 61 0.36 -4.40 -0.30
CA LEU A 61 0.63 -3.44 0.78
C LEU A 61 2.14 -3.23 0.96
N ALA A 62 2.54 -2.00 1.30
CA ALA A 62 3.93 -1.73 1.67
C ALA A 62 4.33 -2.52 2.94
N ILE A 63 5.63 -2.66 3.18
CA ILE A 63 6.18 -3.52 4.24
C ILE A 63 5.65 -3.14 5.63
N HIS A 64 5.67 -1.84 5.93
CA HIS A 64 5.24 -1.30 7.22
C HIS A 64 3.83 -0.71 7.20
N ALA A 65 3.10 -0.88 6.10
CA ALA A 65 1.73 -0.36 6.01
C ALA A 65 0.82 -1.14 6.97
N GLY A 66 0.14 -0.39 7.84
CA GLY A 66 -0.90 -0.88 8.73
C GLY A 66 -2.29 -0.53 8.21
N LEU A 67 -3.31 -1.13 8.80
CA LEU A 67 -4.71 -0.86 8.45
C LEU A 67 -5.47 -0.55 9.73
N VAL A 68 -6.00 0.66 9.84
CA VAL A 68 -6.76 1.14 11.00
C VAL A 68 -8.14 1.56 10.51
N ILE A 69 -9.20 0.90 10.98
CA ILE A 69 -10.60 1.20 10.65
C ILE A 69 -10.82 1.38 9.13
N GLY A 70 -10.26 0.47 8.32
CA GLY A 70 -10.44 0.51 6.86
C GLY A 70 -9.53 1.48 6.10
N VAL A 71 -8.67 2.25 6.79
CA VAL A 71 -7.74 3.20 6.17
C VAL A 71 -6.30 2.71 6.29
N TYR A 72 -5.52 2.86 5.21
CA TYR A 72 -4.09 2.57 5.23
C TYR A 72 -3.34 3.62 6.05
N ARG A 73 -2.61 3.16 7.07
CA ARG A 73 -1.70 3.99 7.85
C ARG A 73 -0.29 3.85 7.31
N ASP A 74 0.36 4.97 7.14
CA ASP A 74 1.80 5.04 6.86
C ASP A 74 2.61 4.92 8.17
N PRO A 75 3.88 4.48 8.08
CA PRO A 75 4.75 4.31 9.23
C PRO A 75 5.59 5.57 9.50
N PHE A 76 5.01 6.77 9.37
CA PHE A 76 5.78 7.97 9.68
C PHE A 76 5.96 8.13 11.18
N TYR A 77 7.16 8.58 11.56
CA TYR A 77 7.49 8.91 12.94
C TYR A 77 7.35 10.41 13.11
N GLU A 78 6.70 10.83 14.19
CA GLU A 78 6.65 12.25 14.54
C GLU A 78 8.05 12.71 14.97
N TYR A 79 8.51 13.82 14.40
CA TYR A 79 9.76 14.45 14.78
C TYR A 79 9.46 15.65 15.68
N LEU A 80 9.87 15.61 16.95
CA LEU A 80 9.84 16.78 17.82
C LEU A 80 11.24 17.39 17.85
N ARG A 81 11.35 18.65 17.40
CA ARG A 81 12.58 19.43 17.53
C ARG A 81 12.64 20.02 18.92
N ASP A 82 13.49 19.47 19.79
CA ASP A 82 13.85 20.14 21.04
C ASP A 82 14.76 21.34 20.74
N GLN A 83 14.27 22.56 21.04
CA GLN A 83 15.03 23.81 20.86
C GLN A 83 16.18 23.94 21.87
N LYS A 84 16.18 23.19 22.98
CA LYS A 84 17.18 23.32 24.06
C LYS A 84 18.32 22.30 24.00
N LYS A 85 18.10 21.15 23.38
CA LYS A 85 19.12 20.12 23.17
C LYS A 85 18.92 19.63 21.75
N ASN A 86 19.92 19.79 20.90
CA ASN A 86 19.93 19.39 19.49
C ASN A 86 19.83 17.86 19.31
N ARG A 87 18.80 17.23 19.90
CA ARG A 87 18.54 15.79 20.02
C ARG A 87 17.18 15.50 19.40
N TRP A 88 17.18 14.48 18.55
CA TRP A 88 16.02 14.01 17.84
C TRP A 88 15.41 12.84 18.61
N PHE A 89 14.10 12.89 18.87
CA PHE A 89 13.34 11.77 19.42
C PHE A 89 12.42 11.23 18.34
N ILE A 90 12.41 9.90 18.17
CA ILE A 90 11.60 9.18 17.19
C ILE A 90 10.51 8.44 17.98
N TYR A 91 9.25 8.81 17.80
CA TYR A 91 8.11 8.11 18.41
C TYR A 91 7.32 7.40 17.31
N PRO A 92 7.08 6.08 17.41
CA PRO A 92 6.13 5.40 16.55
C PRO A 92 4.72 5.93 16.87
N GLU A 93 4.03 6.40 15.84
CA GLU A 93 2.65 6.85 15.91
C GLU A 93 1.64 5.68 15.99
#